data_AF-A0A7W8YS92-F1
#
_entry.id   AF-A0A7W8YS92-F1
#
_cell.length_a   1.000
_cell.length_b   1.000
_cell.length_c   1.000
_cell.angle_alpha   90.00
_cell.angle_beta   90.00
_cell.angle_gamma   90.00
#
_symmetry.space_group_name_H-M   'P 1'
#
loop_
_entity.id
_entity.type
_entity.pdbx_description
1 polymer ?
#
loop_
_entity_poly.entity_id
_entity_poly.type
_entity_poly.pdbx_seq_one_letter_code
_entity_poly.pdbx_strand_id
1 'polypeptide(L)'
;MARSWYAFIPGGDPTDIERYWKVTVKHSCLCGDQICAIYAAGEGINPDKPFSPNTLKYIKSALVTGQLQPETPTGCKKYVYLKH
;
A
#
# COMPACT_ATOMS: atom_id res chain seq x y z
N MET A 1 0.68 -14.79 10.28
CA MET A 1 -0.21 -13.62 10.16
C MET A 1 -0.64 -13.51 8.72
N ALA A 2 -1.94 -13.54 8.44
CA ALA A 2 -2.41 -13.36 7.08
C ALA A 2 -2.12 -11.93 6.59
N ARG A 3 -2.03 -11.79 5.27
CA ARG A 3 -1.85 -10.50 4.60
C ARG A 3 -3.05 -10.25 3.71
N SER A 4 -3.60 -9.06 3.82
CA SER A 4 -4.78 -8.62 3.09
C SER A 4 -4.47 -7.39 2.25
N TRP A 5 -5.33 -7.12 1.27
CA TRP A 5 -5.31 -5.87 0.53
C TRP A 5 -6.07 -4.81 1.29
N TYR A 6 -5.48 -3.62 1.38
CA TYR A 6 -6.13 -2.46 1.98
C TYR A 6 -6.11 -1.30 1.00
N ALA A 7 -7.26 -0.70 0.74
CA ALA A 7 -7.40 0.50 -0.06
C ALA A 7 -7.13 1.74 0.79
N PHE A 8 -6.40 2.70 0.22
CA PHE A 8 -6.15 3.98 0.85
C PHE A 8 -7.35 4.91 0.68
N ILE A 9 -7.80 5.48 1.80
CA ILE A 9 -8.82 6.51 1.85
C ILE A 9 -8.10 7.87 1.71
N PRO A 10 -8.33 8.62 0.62
CA PRO A 10 -7.63 9.89 0.38
C PRO A 10 -7.99 10.95 1.42
N GLY A 11 -7.09 11.92 1.64
CA GLY A 11 -7.30 13.04 2.56
C GLY A 11 -6.56 12.96 3.89
N GLY A 12 -5.36 12.37 3.92
CA GLY A 12 -4.51 12.28 5.11
C GLY A 12 -3.10 11.79 4.81
N ASP A 13 -2.33 11.48 5.85
CA ASP A 13 -0.99 10.91 5.69
C ASP A 13 -1.11 9.43 5.24
N PRO A 14 -0.51 9.04 4.11
CA PRO A 14 -0.51 7.66 3.64
C PRO A 14 0.30 6.70 4.52
N THR A 15 0.95 7.19 5.57
CA THR A 15 1.61 6.34 6.57
C THR A 15 0.69 5.96 7.74
N ASP A 16 -0.49 6.57 7.85
CA ASP A 16 -1.47 6.27 8.88
C ASP A 16 -2.27 5.00 8.54
N ILE A 17 -2.18 3.97 9.38
CA ILE A 17 -2.87 2.70 9.17
C ILE A 17 -4.40 2.83 9.16
N GLU A 18 -4.94 3.83 9.88
CA GLU A 18 -6.39 4.06 9.98
C GLU A 18 -7.00 4.54 8.66
N ARG A 19 -6.16 5.05 7.75
CA ARG A 19 -6.55 5.45 6.40
C ARG A 19 -6.65 4.27 5.42
N TYR A 20 -6.41 3.06 5.90
CA TYR A 20 -6.41 1.86 5.07
C TYR A 20 -7.56 0.94 5.44
N TRP A 21 -8.41 0.64 4.46
CA TRP A 21 -9.58 -0.21 4.65
C TRP A 21 -9.46 -1.50 3.86
N LYS A 22 -9.72 -2.63 4.51
CA LYS A 22 -9.59 -3.96 3.92
C LYS A 22 -10.55 -4.10 2.74
N VAL A 23 -10.03 -4.58 1.62
CA VAL A 23 -10.80 -4.87 0.43
C VAL A 23 -10.70 -6.34 0.07
N THR A 24 -11.82 -6.92 -0.37
CA THR A 24 -11.89 -8.30 -0.89
C THR A 24 -11.77 -8.34 -2.40
N VAL A 25 -11.95 -7.20 -3.07
CA VAL A 25 -11.84 -7.06 -4.53
C VAL A 25 -10.39 -6.76 -4.91
N LYS A 26 -9.91 -7.40 -5.97
CA LYS A 26 -8.60 -7.14 -6.55
C LYS A 26 -8.59 -5.73 -7.17
N HIS A 27 -7.70 -4.86 -6.71
CA HIS A 27 -7.52 -3.53 -7.28
C HIS A 27 -6.95 -3.60 -8.71
N SER A 28 -7.29 -2.61 -9.55
CA SER A 28 -6.72 -2.40 -10.90
C SER A 28 -5.53 -1.43 -10.91
N CYS A 29 -5.15 -0.93 -9.73
CA CYS A 29 -4.13 0.08 -9.56
C CYS A 29 -2.74 -0.42 -9.95
N LEU A 30 -1.96 0.44 -10.60
CA LEU A 30 -0.62 0.17 -11.10
C LEU A 30 0.32 1.30 -10.67
N CYS A 31 0.48 2.32 -11.51
CA CYS A 31 1.31 3.49 -11.29
C CYS A 31 0.43 4.75 -11.22
N GLY A 32 0.96 5.84 -10.68
CA GLY A 32 0.21 7.08 -10.48
C GLY A 32 0.85 8.00 -9.45
N ASP A 33 0.15 9.05 -9.06
CA ASP A 33 0.61 10.07 -8.10
C ASP A 33 -0.05 9.92 -6.72
N GLN A 34 -1.04 9.03 -6.59
CA GLN A 34 -1.72 8.77 -5.33
C GLN A 34 -1.65 7.29 -4.93
N ILE A 35 -1.53 7.02 -3.63
CA ILE A 35 -1.66 5.65 -3.13
C ILE A 35 -3.07 5.14 -3.42
N CYS A 36 -3.15 3.95 -3.98
CA CYS A 36 -4.41 3.27 -4.19
C CYS A 36 -4.62 2.16 -3.17
N ALA A 37 -3.67 1.23 -3.10
CA ALA A 37 -3.79 0.05 -2.26
C ALA A 37 -2.43 -0.43 -1.80
N ILE A 38 -2.43 -1.07 -0.64
CA ILE A 38 -1.26 -1.70 -0.06
C ILE A 38 -1.55 -3.14 0.31
N TYR A 39 -0.49 -3.95 0.30
CA TYR A 39 -0.50 -5.31 0.79
C TYR A 39 0.14 -5.33 2.17
N ALA A 40 -0.67 -5.42 3.22
CA ALA A 40 -0.21 -5.32 4.61
C ALA A 40 -0.59 -6.55 5.43
N ALA A 41 0.07 -6.73 6.57
CA ALA A 41 -0.31 -7.74 7.54
C ALA A 41 -1.57 -7.29 8.29
N GLY A 42 -2.58 -8.16 8.30
CA GLY A 42 -3.80 -7.92 9.03
C GLY A 42 -4.99 -8.72 8.50
N GLU A 43 -5.91 -9.00 9.41
CA GLU A 43 -7.16 -9.70 9.12
C GLU A 43 -8.40 -8.83 9.37
N GLY A 44 -8.25 -7.77 10.18
CA GLY A 44 -9.29 -6.81 10.47
C GLY A 44 -9.58 -5.82 9.35
N ILE A 45 -10.45 -4.86 9.67
CA ILE A 45 -10.84 -3.76 8.77
C ILE A 45 -9.64 -2.88 8.41
N ASN A 46 -8.77 -2.59 9.38
CA ASN A 46 -7.51 -1.89 9.19
C ASN A 46 -6.33 -2.87 9.34
N PRO A 47 -5.11 -2.49 8.93
CA PRO A 47 -3.91 -3.25 9.26
C PRO A 47 -3.74 -3.40 10.78
N ASP A 48 -3.35 -4.58 11.25
CA ASP A 48 -3.31 -4.88 12.70
C ASP A 48 -2.19 -4.14 13.46
N LYS A 49 -1.17 -3.65 12.73
CA LYS A 49 0.03 -3.03 13.30
C LYS A 49 0.44 -1.81 12.48
N PRO A 50 1.12 -0.83 13.11
CA PRO A 50 1.84 0.21 12.38
C PRO A 50 2.71 -0.38 11.28
N PHE A 51 2.83 0.33 10.16
CA PHE A 51 3.64 -0.14 9.06
C PHE A 51 5.10 -0.34 9.47
N SER A 52 5.69 -1.42 8.98
CA SER A 52 7.13 -1.63 9.16
C SER A 52 7.91 -0.51 8.46
N PRO A 53 9.14 -0.21 8.92
CA PRO A 53 10.00 0.80 8.27
C PRO A 53 10.18 0.56 6.76
N ASN A 54 10.22 -0.70 6.33
CA ASN A 54 10.30 -1.05 4.91
C ASN A 54 9.02 -0.66 4.15
N THR A 55 7.85 -0.90 4.72
CA THR A 55 6.56 -0.51 4.10
C THR A 55 6.45 1.00 4.03
N LEU A 56 6.84 1.72 5.09
CA LEU A 56 6.90 3.18 5.11
C LEU A 56 7.85 3.72 4.03
N LYS A 57 9.03 3.10 3.88
CA LYS A 57 9.96 3.42 2.79
C LYS A 57 9.32 3.20 1.42
N TYR A 58 8.64 2.07 1.22
CA TYR A 58 7.95 1.78 -0.04
C TYR A 58 6.84 2.79 -0.34
N ILE A 59 6.05 3.21 0.65
CA ILE A 59 5.01 4.23 0.48
C ILE A 59 5.64 5.56 0.03
N LYS A 60 6.71 6.00 0.72
CA LYS A 60 7.40 7.25 0.37
C LYS A 60 8.07 7.17 -1.01
N SER A 61 8.75 6.06 -1.31
CA SER A 61 9.37 5.85 -2.63
C SER A 61 8.33 5.78 -3.74
N ALA A 62 7.18 5.14 -3.50
CA ALA A 62 6.07 5.06 -4.44
C ALA A 62 5.53 6.45 -4.80
N LEU A 63 5.31 7.31 -3.81
CA LEU A 63 4.82 8.68 -4.03
C LEU A 63 5.83 9.56 -4.78
N VAL A 64 7.12 9.36 -4.54
CA VAL A 64 8.18 10.13 -5.22
C VAL A 64 8.40 9.67 -6.66
N THR A 65 8.38 8.36 -6.90
CA THR A 65 8.67 7.76 -8.22
C THR A 65 7.42 7.63 -9.10
N GLY A 66 6.24 7.63 -8.49
CA GLY A 66 4.99 7.26 -9.13
C GLY A 66 4.90 5.77 -9.51
N GLN A 67 5.80 4.93 -8.99
CA GLN A 67 5.96 3.52 -9.38
C GLN A 67 5.63 2.55 -8.25
N LEU A 68 5.24 1.34 -8.62
CA LEU A 68 4.92 0.26 -7.69
C LEU A 68 6.16 -0.15 -6.89
N GLN A 69 6.05 -0.23 -5.56
CA GLN A 69 7.18 -0.57 -4.70
C GLN A 69 7.01 -1.96 -4.03
N PRO A 70 8.11 -2.69 -3.78
CA PRO A 70 9.49 -2.40 -4.20
C PRO A 70 9.70 -2.61 -5.70
N GLU A 71 10.54 -1.81 -6.34
CA GLU A 71 10.90 -1.99 -7.76
C GLU A 71 11.93 -3.11 -7.97
N THR A 72 12.87 -3.26 -7.03
CA THR A 72 13.98 -4.22 -7.11
C THR A 72 13.85 -5.34 -6.08
N PRO A 73 14.18 -6.60 -6.43
CA PRO A 73 14.52 -7.08 -7.78
C PRO A 73 13.31 -7.12 -8.72
N THR A 74 13.54 -7.05 -10.03
CA THR A 74 12.47 -7.09 -11.04
C THR A 74 11.61 -8.35 -10.89
N GLY A 75 10.28 -8.20 -10.94
CA GLY A 75 9.33 -9.31 -10.75
C GLY A 75 9.02 -9.67 -9.30
N CYS A 76 9.57 -8.94 -8.32
CA CYS A 76 9.21 -9.14 -6.92
C CYS A 76 7.74 -8.76 -6.64
N LYS A 77 7.19 -9.38 -5.59
CA LYS A 77 5.84 -9.06 -5.10
C LYS A 77 5.81 -7.60 -4.64
N LYS A 78 4.93 -6.81 -5.25
CA LYS A 78 4.72 -5.41 -4.89
C LYS A 78 3.83 -5.32 -3.64
N TYR A 79 4.13 -4.34 -2.80
CA TYR A 79 3.41 -4.07 -1.56
C TYR A 79 2.63 -2.77 -1.62
N VAL A 80 3.00 -1.85 -2.52
CA VAL A 80 2.37 -0.54 -2.65
C VAL A 80 2.02 -0.30 -4.11
N TYR A 81 0.77 0.08 -4.36
CA TYR A 81 0.21 0.33 -5.68
C TYR A 81 -0.39 1.73 -5.72
N LEU A 82 -0.26 2.40 -6.87
CA LEU A 82 -0.73 3.76 -7.07
C LEU A 82 -1.83 3.85 -8.12
N LYS A 83 -2.55 4.96 -8.11
CA LYS A 83 -3.55 5.35 -9.10
C LYS A 83 -3.35 6.80 -9.51
N HIS A 84 -3.84 7.13 -10.70
CA HIS A 84 -4.07 8.49 -11.16
C HIS A 84 -5.37 9.06 -10.57
#